data_AF-A0A5Q4B9N6-F1
#
_entry.id   AF-A0A5Q4B9N6-F1
#
_cell.length_a   1.000
_cell.length_b   1.000
_cell.length_c   1.000
_cell.angle_alpha   90.00
_cell.angle_beta   90.00
_cell.angle_gamma   90.00
#
_symmetry.space_group_name_H-M   'P 1'
#
loop_
_entity.id
_entity.type
_entity.pdbx_description
1 polymer ?
#
loop_
_entity_poly.entity_id
_entity_poly.type
_entity_poly.pdbx_seq_one_letter_code
_entity_poly.pdbx_strand_id
1 'polypeptide(L)'
;IAQSTTTGSLPPYKTGTPGADDAPATQQALLAAAHDAERGHLASGLRATATATATGPVDMAFQTGWMRRTGWDLMFDGARRDFLVKMSELPAVSPDAWDAEDDMPYVSTPEDEARLQRIMLVVDGVFDRCEDTIRSMDVSMRCWLRSLEPYRPYKAPFELVSRQATTYKYRRLVKRLLCFSSPLFLLDRSLAGDYFLNALKDLTLRLLYFLMTEEFEDGQSKSTLLVYFSGVLGITSDGSGFRRPGNYTANLSAFIYCARLVVIKVLLPRTSHNYV
;
A
#
# COMPACT_ATOMS: atom_id res chain seq x y z
N ILE A 1 -90.53 -3.34 -26.85
CA ILE A 1 -90.30 -1.90 -27.07
C ILE A 1 -90.52 -1.20 -25.72
N ALA A 2 -89.57 -0.34 -25.31
CA ALA A 2 -89.53 0.51 -24.09
C ALA A 2 -89.29 -0.24 -22.75
N GLN A 3 -88.27 -0.02 -21.88
CA GLN A 3 -87.69 1.19 -21.22
C GLN A 3 -88.75 2.03 -20.48
N SER A 4 -88.69 2.46 -19.22
CA SER A 4 -87.70 2.59 -18.12
C SER A 4 -88.51 2.64 -16.80
N THR A 5 -88.03 2.34 -15.59
CA THR A 5 -87.39 3.26 -14.63
C THR A 5 -87.33 2.53 -13.27
N THR A 6 -86.22 2.53 -12.52
CA THR A 6 -86.22 2.23 -11.08
C THR A 6 -85.10 2.98 -10.38
N THR A 7 -85.51 3.76 -9.39
CA THR A 7 -84.77 4.63 -8.49
C THR A 7 -83.91 3.85 -7.49
N GLY A 8 -82.75 4.40 -7.13
CA GLY A 8 -81.69 3.73 -6.36
C GLY A 8 -81.81 3.74 -4.83
N SER A 9 -80.88 3.01 -4.22
CA SER A 9 -80.37 3.20 -2.85
C SER A 9 -78.99 2.51 -2.73
N LEU A 10 -78.05 3.15 -2.03
CA LEU A 10 -76.61 2.81 -1.91
C LEU A 10 -76.32 1.48 -1.18
N PRO A 11 -75.13 0.89 -1.42
CA PRO A 11 -74.18 0.62 -0.33
C PRO A 11 -72.71 0.99 -0.69
N PRO A 12 -71.74 0.91 0.24
CA PRO A 12 -70.60 1.83 0.29
C PRO A 12 -69.43 1.45 -0.61
N TYR A 13 -68.74 2.50 -1.05
CA TYR A 13 -67.48 2.49 -1.78
C TYR A 13 -66.36 1.90 -0.92
N LYS A 14 -65.82 0.74 -1.29
CA LYS A 14 -64.52 0.25 -0.78
C LYS A 14 -63.42 0.78 -1.68
N THR A 15 -62.75 1.84 -1.24
CA THR A 15 -61.42 2.24 -1.70
C THR A 15 -60.39 1.28 -1.10
N GLY A 16 -59.98 0.30 -1.91
CA GLY A 16 -58.74 -0.44 -1.68
C GLY A 16 -57.60 0.28 -2.41
N THR A 17 -56.98 1.24 -1.74
CA THR A 17 -55.65 1.76 -2.11
C THR A 17 -54.64 0.62 -1.97
N PRO A 18 -53.75 0.34 -2.94
CA PRO A 18 -52.63 -0.56 -2.68
C PRO A 18 -51.75 0.11 -1.62
N GLY A 19 -51.60 -0.57 -0.48
CA GLY A 19 -50.87 -0.07 0.66
C GLY A 19 -49.41 0.17 0.32
N ALA A 20 -48.86 1.27 0.84
CA ALA A 20 -47.45 1.59 0.84
C ALA A 20 -46.59 0.61 1.67
N ASP A 21 -47.17 -0.48 2.18
CA ASP A 21 -46.53 -1.50 3.02
C ASP A 21 -45.87 -2.63 2.21
N ASP A 22 -46.15 -2.77 0.90
CA ASP A 22 -45.54 -3.81 0.04
C ASP A 22 -44.18 -3.39 -0.55
N ALA A 23 -43.88 -2.09 -0.57
CA ALA A 23 -42.64 -1.52 -1.10
C ALA A 23 -41.35 -1.96 -0.36
N PRO A 24 -41.29 -1.99 0.99
CA PRO A 24 -40.09 -2.47 1.68
C PRO A 24 -39.89 -3.98 1.48
N ALA A 25 -40.96 -4.77 1.40
CA ALA A 25 -40.90 -6.21 1.15
C ALA A 25 -40.37 -6.53 -0.26
N THR A 26 -40.76 -5.76 -1.27
CA THR A 26 -40.25 -5.92 -2.65
C THR A 26 -38.77 -5.52 -2.77
N GLN A 27 -38.36 -4.44 -2.11
CA GLN A 27 -36.96 -4.01 -2.07
C GLN A 27 -36.07 -5.07 -1.39
N GLN A 28 -36.55 -5.65 -0.28
CA GLN A 28 -35.81 -6.65 0.48
C GLN A 28 -35.73 -7.99 -0.25
N ALA A 29 -36.77 -8.36 -1.00
CA ALA A 29 -36.75 -9.51 -1.90
C ALA A 29 -35.77 -9.33 -3.08
N LEU A 30 -35.69 -8.13 -3.65
CA LEU A 30 -34.72 -7.80 -4.71
C LEU A 30 -33.28 -7.86 -4.20
N LEU A 31 -33.02 -7.33 -3.00
CA LEU A 31 -31.70 -7.40 -2.37
C LEU A 31 -31.31 -8.84 -2.04
N ALA A 32 -32.24 -9.66 -1.55
CA ALA A 32 -31.99 -11.09 -1.30
C ALA A 32 -31.67 -11.85 -2.61
N ALA A 33 -32.41 -11.57 -3.69
CA ALA A 33 -32.15 -12.16 -4.99
C ALA A 33 -30.79 -11.75 -5.58
N ALA A 34 -30.39 -10.48 -5.39
CA ALA A 34 -29.06 -10.01 -5.79
C ALA A 34 -27.96 -10.70 -4.97
N HIS A 35 -28.14 -10.83 -3.65
CA HIS A 35 -27.18 -11.54 -2.79
C HIS A 35 -27.05 -13.03 -3.13
N ASP A 36 -28.13 -13.71 -3.48
CA ASP A 36 -28.09 -15.12 -3.87
C ASP A 36 -27.50 -15.32 -5.28
N ALA A 37 -27.72 -14.37 -6.20
CA ALA A 37 -27.03 -14.35 -7.49
C ALA A 37 -25.52 -14.14 -7.31
N GLU A 38 -25.10 -13.24 -6.42
CA GLU A 38 -23.70 -13.01 -6.04
C GLU A 38 -23.07 -14.27 -5.45
N ARG A 39 -23.77 -14.96 -4.52
CA ARG A 39 -23.32 -16.24 -3.95
C ARG A 39 -23.19 -17.33 -5.01
N GLY A 40 -24.11 -17.39 -5.96
CA GLY A 40 -24.05 -18.30 -7.11
C GLY A 40 -22.83 -18.03 -7.98
N HIS A 41 -22.50 -16.76 -8.22
CA HIS A 41 -21.34 -16.33 -9.00
C HIS A 41 -20.01 -16.61 -8.26
N LEU A 42 -19.99 -16.45 -6.94
CA LEU A 42 -18.85 -16.81 -6.10
C LEU A 42 -18.66 -18.33 -6.06
N ALA A 43 -19.74 -19.10 -5.92
CA ALA A 43 -19.70 -20.57 -5.90
C ALA A 43 -19.28 -21.15 -7.26
N SER A 44 -19.76 -20.57 -8.38
CA SER A 44 -19.33 -20.96 -9.72
C SER A 44 -17.88 -20.55 -10.00
N GLY A 45 -17.44 -19.39 -9.50
CA GLY A 45 -16.04 -18.95 -9.52
C GLY A 45 -15.12 -19.88 -8.73
N LEU A 46 -15.51 -20.29 -7.51
CA LEU A 46 -14.82 -21.29 -6.69
C LEU A 46 -14.77 -22.68 -7.35
N ARG A 47 -15.83 -23.06 -8.07
CA ARG A 47 -15.88 -24.33 -8.80
C ARG A 47 -15.04 -24.29 -10.07
N ALA A 48 -14.98 -23.14 -10.75
CA ALA A 48 -14.13 -22.90 -11.92
C ALA A 48 -12.64 -22.82 -11.55
N THR A 49 -12.30 -22.24 -10.39
CA THR A 49 -10.92 -22.27 -9.86
C THR A 49 -10.52 -23.66 -9.37
N ALA A 50 -11.46 -24.44 -8.82
CA ALA A 50 -11.25 -25.83 -8.44
C ALA A 50 -11.12 -26.80 -9.63
N THR A 51 -11.78 -26.53 -10.77
CA THR A 51 -11.60 -27.33 -12.00
C THR A 51 -10.42 -26.87 -12.85
N ALA A 52 -9.99 -25.61 -12.71
CA ALA A 52 -8.74 -25.12 -13.33
C ALA A 52 -7.46 -25.60 -12.61
N THR A 53 -7.56 -26.28 -11.46
CA THR A 53 -6.40 -26.72 -10.66
C THR A 53 -5.79 -28.07 -11.05
N ALA A 54 -6.18 -28.68 -12.17
CA ALA A 54 -5.77 -30.05 -12.48
C ALA A 54 -5.17 -30.27 -13.89
N THR A 55 -4.41 -29.31 -14.44
CA THR A 55 -3.42 -29.61 -15.50
C THR A 55 -2.49 -28.42 -15.74
N GLY A 56 -1.46 -28.31 -14.91
CA GLY A 56 -0.34 -27.40 -15.08
C GLY A 56 0.75 -27.81 -14.10
N PRO A 57 2.05 -27.67 -14.42
CA PRO A 57 3.10 -28.11 -13.53
C PRO A 57 2.99 -27.29 -12.24
N VAL A 58 2.56 -27.97 -11.17
CA VAL A 58 2.45 -27.44 -9.81
C VAL A 58 3.77 -26.77 -9.45
N ASP A 59 3.74 -25.45 -9.54
CA ASP A 59 4.42 -24.48 -8.70
C ASP A 59 5.60 -25.01 -7.86
N MET A 60 6.76 -25.06 -8.50
CA MET A 60 8.04 -25.28 -7.80
C MET A 60 8.42 -24.13 -6.85
N ALA A 61 7.73 -22.98 -6.85
CA ALA A 61 8.04 -21.88 -5.93
C ALA A 61 7.55 -22.18 -4.50
N PHE A 62 6.41 -22.88 -4.34
CA PHE A 62 5.91 -23.32 -3.03
C PHE A 62 6.85 -24.30 -2.30
N GLN A 63 7.75 -24.97 -3.00
CA GLN A 63 8.71 -25.92 -2.39
C GLN A 63 10.04 -25.29 -2.01
N THR A 64 10.27 -24.02 -2.31
CA THR A 64 11.55 -23.37 -1.99
C THR A 64 11.60 -22.99 -0.50
N GLY A 65 12.76 -23.20 0.16
CA GLY A 65 12.96 -22.72 1.54
C GLY A 65 12.77 -21.20 1.70
N TRP A 66 12.71 -20.46 0.60
CA TRP A 66 12.32 -19.06 0.54
C TRP A 66 10.86 -18.85 0.95
N MET A 67 9.90 -19.53 0.29
CA MET A 67 8.47 -19.41 0.63
C MET A 67 8.16 -19.86 2.05
N ARG A 68 8.80 -20.94 2.53
CA ARG A 68 8.66 -21.37 3.92
C ARG A 68 9.12 -20.30 4.93
N ARG A 69 10.20 -19.56 4.62
CA ARG A 69 10.76 -18.54 5.51
C ARG A 69 10.00 -17.22 5.47
N THR A 70 9.50 -16.83 4.31
CA THR A 70 8.72 -15.58 4.16
C THR A 70 7.25 -15.76 4.55
N GLY A 71 6.72 -16.98 4.40
CA GLY A 71 5.32 -17.31 4.71
C GLY A 71 4.31 -16.48 3.92
N TRP A 72 4.68 -16.02 2.72
CA TRP A 72 3.86 -15.14 1.89
C TRP A 72 2.60 -15.83 1.37
N ASP A 73 2.67 -17.13 1.13
CA ASP A 73 1.55 -18.00 0.80
C ASP A 73 0.44 -17.89 1.85
N LEU A 74 0.80 -18.01 3.13
CA LEU A 74 -0.13 -17.87 4.25
C LEU A 74 -0.51 -16.41 4.52
N MET A 75 0.36 -15.45 4.18
CA MET A 75 0.13 -14.02 4.43
C MET A 75 -0.90 -13.42 3.49
N PHE A 76 -0.88 -13.85 2.23
CA PHE A 76 -1.72 -13.33 1.15
C PHE A 76 -2.70 -14.41 0.67
N ASP A 77 -3.04 -15.36 1.53
CA ASP A 77 -4.11 -16.32 1.26
C ASP A 77 -5.46 -15.59 1.26
N GLY A 78 -6.29 -15.84 0.25
CA GLY A 78 -7.57 -15.14 0.06
C GLY A 78 -7.50 -13.63 -0.21
N ALA A 79 -6.31 -13.01 -0.20
CA ALA A 79 -6.16 -11.58 -0.46
C ALA A 79 -6.26 -11.24 -1.96
N ARG A 80 -6.83 -10.07 -2.29
CA ARG A 80 -6.80 -9.49 -3.64
C ARG A 80 -5.40 -8.95 -3.97
N ARG A 81 -4.51 -9.88 -4.37
CA ARG A 81 -3.09 -9.62 -4.67
C ARG A 81 -2.92 -8.58 -5.79
N ASP A 82 -3.79 -8.61 -6.79
CA ASP A 82 -3.91 -7.62 -7.86
C ASP A 82 -4.09 -6.20 -7.32
N PHE A 83 -5.02 -6.04 -6.37
CA PHE A 83 -5.33 -4.75 -5.78
C PHE A 83 -4.21 -4.26 -4.87
N LEU A 84 -3.59 -5.15 -4.07
CA LEU A 84 -2.45 -4.82 -3.23
C LEU A 84 -1.25 -4.32 -4.06
N VAL A 85 -0.96 -5.00 -5.17
CA VAL A 85 0.10 -4.56 -6.09
C VAL A 85 -0.21 -3.17 -6.62
N LYS A 86 -1.44 -2.93 -7.10
CA LYS A 86 -1.86 -1.62 -7.62
C LYS A 86 -1.77 -0.50 -6.57
N MET A 87 -2.21 -0.76 -5.33
CA MET A 87 -2.09 0.22 -4.23
C MET A 87 -0.65 0.50 -3.83
N SER A 88 0.25 -0.48 -4.01
CA SER A 88 1.66 -0.31 -3.69
C SER A 88 2.40 0.54 -4.73
N GLU A 89 1.83 0.76 -5.92
CA GLU A 89 2.49 1.49 -6.99
C GLU A 89 2.44 3.00 -6.74
N LEU A 90 3.53 3.68 -7.09
CA LEU A 90 3.57 5.14 -7.03
C LEU A 90 2.83 5.66 -8.26
N PRO A 91 1.90 6.62 -8.12
CA PRO A 91 1.26 7.25 -9.27
C PRO A 91 2.33 7.78 -10.22
N ALA A 92 2.20 7.43 -11.50
CA ALA A 92 3.22 7.70 -12.49
C ALA A 92 3.24 9.20 -12.81
N VAL A 93 4.21 9.91 -12.25
CA VAL A 93 4.61 11.22 -12.76
C VAL A 93 5.52 10.95 -13.96
N SER A 94 4.93 10.58 -15.09
CA SER A 94 5.63 10.49 -16.37
C SER A 94 5.22 11.66 -17.25
N PRO A 95 6.16 12.44 -17.81
CA PRO A 95 5.86 13.45 -18.84
C PRO A 95 5.21 12.87 -20.11
N ASP A 96 5.30 11.55 -20.33
CA ASP A 96 4.94 10.89 -21.58
C ASP A 96 3.72 9.95 -21.45
N ALA A 97 2.77 10.25 -20.56
CA ALA A 97 1.52 9.49 -20.47
C ALA A 97 0.53 9.90 -21.58
N TRP A 98 0.89 9.67 -22.83
CA TRP A 98 -0.06 9.56 -23.94
C TRP A 98 0.09 8.14 -24.50
N ASP A 99 -1.04 7.49 -24.74
CA ASP A 99 -1.21 6.17 -25.35
C ASP A 99 -1.28 4.97 -24.40
N ALA A 100 -2.44 4.84 -23.74
CA ALA A 100 -3.13 3.55 -23.63
C ALA A 100 -4.63 3.81 -23.37
N GLU A 101 -5.44 3.64 -24.41
CA GLU A 101 -6.88 3.42 -24.27
C GLU A 101 -7.12 2.11 -23.51
N ASP A 102 -7.68 2.16 -22.30
CA ASP A 102 -8.72 1.22 -21.87
C ASP A 102 -9.41 1.69 -20.57
N ASP A 103 -10.69 1.34 -20.45
CA ASP A 103 -11.74 1.94 -19.60
C ASP A 103 -11.44 2.13 -18.10
N MET A 104 -11.17 3.38 -17.70
CA MET A 104 -11.81 4.15 -16.60
C MET A 104 -10.88 5.30 -16.19
N PRO A 105 -11.23 6.58 -16.44
CA PRO A 105 -10.39 7.68 -16.05
C PRO A 105 -10.56 7.91 -14.55
N TYR A 106 -9.76 7.22 -13.74
CA TYR A 106 -9.44 7.73 -12.42
C TYR A 106 -8.58 8.98 -12.62
N VAL A 107 -9.26 10.10 -12.87
CA VAL A 107 -8.64 11.42 -12.93
C VAL A 107 -8.17 11.73 -11.52
N SER A 108 -6.89 11.47 -11.25
CA SER A 108 -6.26 11.95 -10.02
C SER A 108 -6.47 13.46 -9.96
N THR A 109 -7.06 13.94 -8.86
CA THR A 109 -7.34 15.37 -8.76
C THR A 109 -6.01 16.14 -8.76
N PRO A 110 -5.94 17.37 -9.29
CA PRO A 110 -4.72 18.17 -9.23
C PRO A 110 -4.20 18.36 -7.79
N GLU A 111 -5.09 18.25 -6.80
CA GLU A 111 -4.72 18.23 -5.39
C GLU A 111 -3.99 16.95 -4.99
N ASP A 112 -4.42 15.77 -5.45
CA ASP A 112 -3.77 14.49 -5.17
C ASP A 112 -2.38 14.41 -5.80
N GLU A 113 -2.24 14.90 -7.03
CA GLU A 113 -0.94 15.00 -7.70
C GLU A 113 0.00 15.95 -6.92
N ALA A 114 -0.48 17.13 -6.51
CA ALA A 114 0.30 18.05 -5.69
C ALA A 114 0.68 17.46 -4.31
N ARG A 115 -0.20 16.66 -3.70
CA ARG A 115 0.07 15.93 -2.45
C ARG A 115 1.21 14.93 -2.64
N LEU A 116 1.16 14.14 -3.72
CA LEU A 116 2.19 13.16 -4.04
C LEU A 116 3.53 13.83 -4.32
N GLN A 117 3.56 14.90 -5.11
CA GLN A 117 4.78 15.68 -5.35
C GLN A 117 5.41 16.19 -4.05
N ARG A 118 4.59 16.66 -3.10
CA ARG A 118 5.07 17.10 -1.79
C ARG A 118 5.67 15.95 -0.98
N ILE A 119 5.02 14.79 -0.95
CA ILE A 119 5.59 13.57 -0.31
C ILE A 119 6.96 13.27 -0.93
N MET A 120 7.04 13.26 -2.26
CA MET A 120 8.27 12.94 -2.96
C MET A 120 9.40 13.90 -2.59
N LEU A 121 9.13 15.21 -2.60
CA LEU A 121 10.09 16.26 -2.27
C LEU A 121 10.56 16.17 -0.81
N VAL A 122 9.63 15.94 0.13
CA VAL A 122 9.95 15.83 1.56
C VAL A 122 10.82 14.60 1.80
N VAL A 123 10.46 13.45 1.23
CA VAL A 123 11.22 12.21 1.37
C VAL A 123 12.62 12.35 0.80
N ASP A 124 12.77 12.95 -0.39
CA ASP A 124 14.09 13.20 -0.96
C ASP A 124 14.94 14.09 -0.04
N GLY A 125 14.35 15.17 0.47
CA GLY A 125 15.04 16.06 1.41
C GLY A 125 15.40 15.41 2.74
N VAL A 126 14.62 14.43 3.23
CA VAL A 126 14.98 13.62 4.40
C VAL A 126 16.22 12.77 4.10
N PHE A 127 16.23 12.07 2.96
CA PHE A 127 17.38 11.24 2.59
C PHE A 127 18.62 12.07 2.29
N ASP A 128 18.50 13.25 1.68
CA ASP A 128 19.60 14.18 1.50
C ASP A 128 20.22 14.57 2.86
N ARG A 129 19.38 14.91 3.85
CA ARG A 129 19.83 15.19 5.22
C ARG A 129 20.48 13.98 5.92
N CYS A 130 20.03 12.76 5.64
CA CYS A 130 20.65 11.54 6.17
C CYS A 130 22.03 11.32 5.55
N GLU A 131 22.14 11.47 4.23
CA GLU A 131 23.40 11.36 3.50
C GLU A 131 24.41 12.43 3.95
N ASP A 132 23.97 13.66 4.17
CA ASP A 132 24.82 14.74 4.67
C ASP A 132 25.34 14.49 6.09
N THR A 133 24.53 13.85 6.94
CA THR A 133 25.00 13.37 8.26
C THR A 133 26.15 12.38 8.07
N ILE A 134 25.99 11.38 7.21
CA ILE A 134 27.04 10.36 6.99
C ILE A 134 28.29 10.96 6.33
N ARG A 135 28.14 11.90 5.39
CA ARG A 135 29.27 12.62 4.77
C ARG A 135 30.07 13.40 5.81
N SER A 136 29.40 13.95 6.82
CA SER A 136 30.06 14.69 7.90
C SER A 136 30.70 13.82 8.97
N MET A 137 30.37 12.51 9.03
CA MET A 137 30.92 11.60 10.04
C MET A 137 32.35 11.19 9.71
N ASP A 138 33.18 11.11 10.75
CA ASP A 138 34.56 10.65 10.65
C ASP A 138 34.66 9.23 10.10
N VAL A 139 35.78 8.93 9.44
CA VAL A 139 36.07 7.61 8.86
C VAL A 139 35.95 6.51 9.93
N SER A 140 36.43 6.77 11.15
CA SER A 140 36.34 5.82 12.27
C SER A 140 34.90 5.43 12.59
N MET A 141 34.00 6.42 12.72
CA MET A 141 32.57 6.15 12.97
C MET A 141 31.94 5.37 11.81
N ARG A 142 32.28 5.73 10.56
CA ARG A 142 31.79 5.00 9.39
C ARG A 142 32.30 3.56 9.32
N CYS A 143 33.52 3.28 9.78
CA CYS A 143 34.05 1.91 9.90
C CYS A 143 33.29 1.11 10.97
N TRP A 144 32.91 1.74 12.08
CA TRP A 144 32.05 1.13 13.10
C TRP A 144 30.65 0.82 12.58
N LEU A 145 30.02 1.77 11.88
CA LEU A 145 28.69 1.59 11.27
C LEU A 145 28.62 0.45 10.25
N ARG A 146 29.75 0.13 9.61
CA ARG A 146 29.83 -0.99 8.66
C ARG A 146 30.06 -2.34 9.35
N SER A 147 30.54 -2.34 10.58
CA SER A 147 30.84 -3.58 11.29
C SER A 147 29.57 -4.32 11.69
N LEU A 148 29.65 -5.64 11.65
CA LEU A 148 28.67 -6.55 12.22
C LEU A 148 29.06 -6.97 13.65
N GLU A 149 30.28 -6.64 14.09
CA GLU A 149 30.86 -7.02 15.38
C GLU A 149 30.82 -5.84 16.37
N PRO A 150 30.24 -5.99 17.58
CA PRO A 150 30.11 -4.89 18.55
C PRO A 150 31.43 -4.29 19.03
N TYR A 151 32.51 -5.06 18.98
CA TYR A 151 33.81 -4.68 19.56
C TYR A 151 34.91 -4.46 18.53
N ARG A 152 34.57 -4.47 17.23
CA ARG A 152 35.58 -4.35 16.17
C ARG A 152 35.09 -3.46 15.03
N PRO A 153 35.85 -2.42 14.61
CA PRO A 153 35.52 -1.67 13.41
C PRO A 153 35.82 -2.48 12.14
N TYR A 154 35.03 -2.27 11.09
CA TYR A 154 35.32 -2.87 9.78
C TYR A 154 36.51 -2.16 9.12
N LYS A 155 37.20 -2.84 8.20
CA LYS A 155 38.40 -2.29 7.53
C LYS A 155 38.08 -1.15 6.56
N ALA A 156 36.86 -1.11 6.04
CA ALA A 156 36.38 -0.08 5.13
C ALA A 156 35.27 0.74 5.80
N PRO A 157 35.13 2.03 5.45
CA PRO A 157 34.02 2.83 5.94
C PRO A 157 32.69 2.37 5.34
N PHE A 158 31.60 2.69 6.03
CA PHE A 158 30.27 2.68 5.45
C PHE A 158 30.23 3.69 4.30
N GLU A 159 29.85 3.20 3.12
CA GLU A 159 29.78 3.98 1.89
C GLU A 159 28.33 4.23 1.53
N LEU A 160 28.03 5.47 1.15
CA LEU A 160 26.77 5.81 0.54
C LEU A 160 26.68 5.16 -0.84
N VAL A 161 25.46 4.84 -1.26
CA VAL A 161 25.19 4.36 -2.61
C VAL A 161 25.62 5.44 -3.60
N SER A 162 26.68 5.16 -4.36
CA SER A 162 27.30 6.12 -5.30
C SER A 162 26.56 6.23 -6.63
N ARG A 163 25.85 5.18 -7.04
CA ARG A 163 25.12 5.15 -8.31
C ARG A 163 23.74 5.82 -8.15
N GLN A 164 23.51 6.88 -8.91
CA GLN A 164 22.25 7.64 -8.86
C GLN A 164 21.02 6.78 -9.20
N ALA A 165 21.15 5.83 -10.14
CA ALA A 165 20.07 4.91 -10.50
C ALA A 165 19.61 4.01 -9.32
N THR A 166 20.55 3.54 -8.49
CA THR A 166 20.21 2.74 -7.31
C THR A 166 19.66 3.60 -6.18
N THR A 167 20.19 4.82 -5.99
CA THR A 167 19.63 5.79 -5.04
C THR A 167 18.18 6.12 -5.38
N TYR A 168 17.90 6.40 -6.66
CA TYR A 168 16.54 6.62 -7.15
C TYR A 168 15.64 5.41 -6.86
N LYS A 169 16.08 4.20 -7.18
CA LYS A 169 15.32 2.96 -6.92
C LYS A 169 15.00 2.81 -5.43
N TYR A 170 15.97 3.06 -4.55
CA TYR A 170 15.81 2.90 -3.10
C TYR A 170 14.85 3.93 -2.52
N ARG A 171 15.04 5.22 -2.86
CA ARG A 171 14.13 6.29 -2.46
C ARG A 171 12.71 6.06 -2.99
N ARG A 172 12.57 5.55 -4.22
CA ARG A 172 11.26 5.20 -4.80
C ARG A 172 10.54 4.14 -3.98
N LEU A 173 11.22 3.13 -3.46
CA LEU A 173 10.58 2.11 -2.61
C LEU A 173 10.07 2.68 -1.28
N VAL A 174 10.81 3.62 -0.68
CA VAL A 174 10.36 4.29 0.55
C VAL A 174 9.20 5.24 0.27
N LYS A 175 9.21 5.95 -0.86
CA LYS A 175 8.07 6.77 -1.30
C LYS A 175 6.81 5.91 -1.47
N ARG A 176 6.95 4.74 -2.12
CA ARG A 176 5.85 3.77 -2.25
C ARG A 176 5.35 3.27 -0.90
N LEU A 177 6.24 2.97 0.04
CA LEU A 177 5.87 2.58 1.41
C LEU A 177 5.03 3.68 2.09
N LEU A 178 5.47 4.94 2.01
CA LEU A 178 4.77 6.05 2.64
C LEU A 178 3.41 6.35 2.00
N CYS A 179 3.32 6.26 0.67
CA CYS A 179 2.04 6.36 -0.04
C CYS A 179 1.10 5.20 0.35
N PHE A 180 1.64 3.99 0.51
CA PHE A 180 0.89 2.82 0.94
C PHE A 180 0.40 2.95 2.40
N SER A 181 1.23 3.52 3.28
CA SER A 181 0.90 3.64 4.70
C SER A 181 -0.08 4.75 5.02
N SER A 182 -0.13 5.82 4.21
CA SER A 182 -0.88 7.01 4.59
C SER A 182 -1.23 7.93 3.40
N PRO A 183 -2.50 7.94 2.97
CA PRO A 183 -3.09 9.07 2.23
C PRO A 183 -3.44 10.28 3.12
N LEU A 184 -3.50 10.11 4.45
CA LEU A 184 -4.17 11.04 5.37
C LEU A 184 -3.25 11.95 6.22
N PHE A 185 -1.97 11.64 6.40
CA PHE A 185 -1.09 12.38 7.33
C PHE A 185 -0.51 13.71 6.79
N LEU A 186 -0.73 14.04 5.51
CA LEU A 186 -0.29 15.33 4.94
C LEU A 186 -1.45 16.28 4.65
N LEU A 187 -2.65 15.96 5.16
CA LEU A 187 -3.75 16.90 5.31
C LEU A 187 -3.43 17.87 6.45
N ASP A 188 -2.49 18.77 6.24
CA ASP A 188 -2.68 20.11 6.79
C ASP A 188 -2.58 21.14 5.68
N ARG A 189 -3.72 21.79 5.44
CA ARG A 189 -3.91 22.80 4.42
C ARG A 189 -3.33 24.09 4.97
N SER A 190 -2.55 24.76 4.13
CA SER A 190 -2.25 26.19 4.22
C SER A 190 -1.30 26.61 5.35
N LEU A 191 -0.01 26.67 5.03
CA LEU A 191 0.82 27.89 5.11
C LEU A 191 2.21 27.57 4.54
N ALA A 192 2.53 28.17 3.40
CA ALA A 192 3.78 27.96 2.69
C ALA A 192 4.91 28.75 3.37
N GLY A 193 5.93 28.03 3.87
CA GLY A 193 7.18 28.61 4.32
C GLY A 193 8.26 27.52 4.48
N ASP A 194 9.53 27.88 4.30
CA ASP A 194 10.66 26.94 4.40
C ASP A 194 10.76 26.25 5.77
N TYR A 195 10.29 26.92 6.82
CA TYR A 195 10.16 26.36 8.17
C TYR A 195 9.21 25.15 8.23
N PHE A 196 8.11 25.18 7.45
CA PHE A 196 7.15 24.08 7.39
C PHE A 196 7.73 22.86 6.65
N LEU A 197 8.46 23.07 5.56
CA LEU A 197 9.16 21.98 4.86
C LEU A 197 10.18 21.30 5.77
N ASN A 198 10.86 22.06 6.63
CA ASN A 198 11.80 21.48 7.58
C ASN A 198 11.09 20.66 8.67
N ALA A 199 9.97 21.16 9.21
CA ALA A 199 9.15 20.42 10.16
C ALA A 199 8.54 19.14 9.54
N LEU A 200 8.08 19.20 8.29
CA LEU A 200 7.59 18.02 7.56
C LEU A 200 8.69 16.97 7.35
N LYS A 201 9.91 17.39 7.03
CA LYS A 201 11.06 16.47 6.95
C LYS A 201 11.32 15.80 8.29
N ASP A 202 11.24 16.53 9.40
CA ASP A 202 11.43 15.97 10.74
C ASP A 202 10.32 14.98 11.11
N LEU A 203 9.05 15.32 10.84
CA LEU A 203 7.91 14.42 11.06
C LEU A 203 8.02 13.17 10.18
N THR A 204 8.40 13.34 8.91
CA THR A 204 8.61 12.22 7.98
C THR A 204 9.74 11.32 8.45
N LEU A 205 10.84 11.89 8.96
CA LEU A 205 11.95 11.11 9.52
C LEU A 205 11.49 10.29 10.74
N ARG A 206 10.69 10.87 11.63
CA ARG A 206 10.12 10.15 12.79
C ARG A 206 9.18 9.03 12.37
N LEU A 207 8.29 9.30 11.40
CA LEU A 207 7.40 8.28 10.85
C LEU A 207 8.20 7.15 10.22
N LEU A 208 9.22 7.47 9.41
CA LEU A 208 10.10 6.46 8.83
C LEU A 208 10.86 5.66 9.90
N TYR A 209 11.33 6.30 10.96
CA TYR A 209 11.98 5.61 12.07
C TYR A 209 10.99 4.64 12.74
N PHE A 210 9.79 5.11 13.09
CA PHE A 210 8.72 4.30 13.67
C PHE A 210 8.40 3.08 12.79
N LEU A 211 8.17 3.28 11.48
CA LEU A 211 7.88 2.19 10.55
C LEU A 211 9.03 1.17 10.41
N MET A 212 10.28 1.60 10.61
CA MET A 212 11.47 0.76 10.44
C MET A 212 11.90 0.07 11.73
N THR A 213 11.45 0.56 12.89
CA THR A 213 11.75 0.01 14.22
C THR A 213 10.50 -0.48 14.94
N GLU A 214 9.39 -0.63 14.22
CA GLU A 214 8.13 -1.14 14.74
C GLU A 214 8.35 -2.52 15.38
N GLU A 215 7.89 -2.69 16.61
CA GLU A 215 7.99 -3.97 17.30
C GLU A 215 6.99 -4.97 16.71
N PHE A 216 7.37 -6.25 16.66
CA PHE A 216 6.48 -7.30 16.18
C PHE A 216 5.43 -7.61 17.24
N GLU A 217 4.17 -7.30 16.98
CA GLU A 217 3.07 -7.79 17.81
C GLU A 217 3.04 -9.32 17.81
N ASP A 218 2.95 -9.92 19.00
CA ASP A 218 2.90 -11.37 19.22
C ASP A 218 4.02 -12.19 18.55
N GLY A 219 5.17 -11.56 18.28
CA GLY A 219 6.29 -12.18 17.57
C GLY A 219 6.00 -12.51 16.10
N GLN A 220 4.87 -12.04 15.55
CA GLN A 220 4.52 -12.22 14.16
C GLN A 220 5.09 -11.08 13.32
N SER A 221 6.10 -11.36 12.50
CA SER A 221 6.70 -10.33 11.63
C SER A 221 5.70 -9.61 10.71
N LYS A 222 4.58 -10.27 10.38
CA LYS A 222 3.51 -9.77 9.50
C LYS A 222 2.67 -8.64 10.10
N SER A 223 2.74 -8.40 11.42
CA SER A 223 2.00 -7.33 12.08
C SER A 223 2.54 -5.94 11.73
N THR A 224 3.81 -5.85 11.34
CA THR A 224 4.44 -4.57 10.99
C THR A 224 4.15 -4.17 9.55
N LEU A 225 3.92 -2.86 9.33
CA LEU A 225 3.55 -2.34 8.03
C LEU A 225 4.69 -2.47 7.01
N LEU A 226 5.93 -2.31 7.46
CA LEU A 226 7.11 -2.49 6.62
C LEU A 226 7.23 -3.92 6.10
N VAL A 227 7.06 -4.92 6.98
CA VAL A 227 7.15 -6.33 6.56
C VAL A 227 5.98 -6.67 5.64
N TYR A 228 4.76 -6.20 5.95
CA TYR A 228 3.61 -6.37 5.08
C TYR A 228 3.84 -5.79 3.69
N PHE A 229 4.23 -4.52 3.62
CA PHE A 229 4.52 -3.84 2.35
C PHE A 229 5.67 -4.52 1.58
N SER A 230 6.71 -4.97 2.29
CA SER A 230 7.79 -5.74 1.67
C SER A 230 7.27 -7.04 1.05
N GLY A 231 6.34 -7.74 1.72
CA GLY A 231 5.66 -8.90 1.19
C GLY A 231 4.86 -8.61 -0.08
N VAL A 232 4.16 -7.46 -0.13
CA VAL A 232 3.43 -7.01 -1.33
C VAL A 232 4.38 -6.81 -2.51
N LEU A 233 5.58 -6.25 -2.28
CA LEU A 233 6.62 -6.15 -3.31
C LEU A 233 7.18 -7.51 -3.77
N GLY A 234 6.92 -8.56 -2.98
CA GLY A 234 7.20 -9.95 -3.28
C GLY A 234 6.20 -10.57 -4.27
N ILE A 235 5.06 -9.95 -4.51
CA ILE A 235 4.06 -10.41 -5.47
C ILE A 235 4.50 -10.01 -6.90
N THR A 236 4.18 -10.85 -7.88
CA THR A 236 4.35 -10.52 -9.30
C THR A 236 3.38 -9.41 -9.73
N SER A 237 3.69 -8.67 -10.78
CA SER A 237 2.88 -7.51 -11.20
C SER A 237 1.45 -7.88 -11.62
N ASP A 238 1.27 -9.10 -12.11
CA ASP A 238 0.00 -9.72 -12.48
C ASP A 238 -0.76 -10.33 -11.28
N GLY A 239 -0.20 -10.29 -10.07
CA GLY A 239 -0.82 -10.85 -8.86
C GLY A 239 -0.88 -12.38 -8.82
N SER A 240 -0.44 -13.07 -9.89
CA SER A 240 -0.61 -14.51 -10.08
C SER A 240 0.32 -15.35 -9.20
N GLY A 241 1.47 -14.79 -8.76
CA GLY A 241 2.45 -15.53 -7.99
C GLY A 241 3.44 -14.65 -7.22
N PHE A 242 4.54 -15.28 -6.81
CA PHE A 242 5.57 -14.64 -5.99
C PHE A 242 6.92 -14.57 -6.71
N ARG A 243 7.66 -13.51 -6.44
CA ARG A 243 9.00 -13.26 -6.96
C ARG A 243 10.00 -14.24 -6.35
N ARG A 244 10.90 -14.73 -7.20
CA ARG A 244 12.06 -15.52 -6.81
C ARG A 244 13.04 -14.70 -5.97
N PRO A 245 13.86 -15.33 -5.10
CA PRO A 245 14.83 -14.64 -4.26
C PRO A 245 15.71 -13.64 -5.02
N GLY A 246 16.29 -14.06 -6.16
CA GLY A 246 17.17 -13.20 -6.96
C GLY A 246 16.51 -11.92 -7.49
N ASN A 247 15.19 -11.93 -7.67
CA ASN A 247 14.43 -10.77 -8.16
C ASN A 247 13.89 -9.90 -7.02
N TYR A 248 13.93 -10.39 -5.77
CA TYR A 248 13.40 -9.69 -4.61
C TYR A 248 14.50 -9.12 -3.69
N THR A 249 15.67 -9.75 -3.63
CA THR A 249 16.78 -9.34 -2.75
C THR A 249 17.19 -7.88 -2.94
N ALA A 250 17.09 -7.34 -4.17
CA ALA A 250 17.37 -5.93 -4.45
C ALA A 250 16.36 -4.95 -3.81
N ASN A 251 15.13 -5.39 -3.54
CA ASN A 251 14.15 -4.59 -2.79
C ASN A 251 14.46 -4.65 -1.29
N LEU A 252 14.81 -5.83 -0.78
CA LEU A 252 15.20 -6.00 0.62
C LEU A 252 16.48 -5.20 0.95
N SER A 253 17.47 -5.23 0.06
CA SER A 253 18.70 -4.43 0.23
C SER A 253 18.42 -2.93 0.27
N ALA A 254 17.40 -2.47 -0.46
CA ALA A 254 16.96 -1.08 -0.44
C ALA A 254 16.40 -0.69 0.93
N PHE A 255 15.48 -1.48 1.50
CA PHE A 255 14.93 -1.20 2.82
C PHE A 255 15.98 -1.26 3.90
N ILE A 256 16.86 -2.27 3.89
CA ILE A 256 17.96 -2.37 4.86
C ILE A 256 18.87 -1.14 4.78
N TYR A 257 19.21 -0.70 3.57
CA TYR A 257 20.03 0.49 3.38
C TYR A 257 19.31 1.75 3.89
N CYS A 258 18.06 1.99 3.48
CA CYS A 258 17.29 3.15 3.90
C CYS A 258 17.04 3.17 5.42
N ALA A 259 16.72 2.03 6.02
CA ALA A 259 16.56 1.89 7.47
C ALA A 259 17.84 2.28 8.20
N ARG A 260 19.02 1.82 7.73
CA ARG A 260 20.31 2.22 8.30
C ARG A 260 20.51 3.73 8.24
N LEU A 261 20.23 4.37 7.10
CA LEU A 261 20.34 5.83 6.98
C LEU A 261 19.45 6.57 7.99
N VAL A 262 18.19 6.13 8.13
CA VAL A 262 17.21 6.73 9.05
C VAL A 262 17.65 6.55 10.51
N VAL A 263 18.02 5.34 10.92
CA VAL A 263 18.48 5.03 12.28
C VAL A 263 19.73 5.84 12.63
N ILE A 264 20.71 5.93 11.73
CA ILE A 264 21.91 6.75 11.93
C ILE A 264 21.53 8.22 12.12
N LYS A 265 20.62 8.75 11.30
CA LYS A 265 20.22 10.16 11.39
C LYS A 265 19.55 10.49 12.72
N VAL A 266 18.72 9.58 13.24
CA VAL A 266 17.99 9.76 14.51
C VAL A 266 18.92 9.59 15.70
N LEU A 267 19.79 8.57 15.72
CA LEU A 267 20.64 8.25 16.87
C LEU A 267 21.95 9.06 16.92
N LEU A 268 22.48 9.48 15.77
CA LEU A 268 23.73 10.23 15.66
C LEU A 268 23.50 11.54 14.88
N PRO A 269 22.66 12.44 15.37
CA PRO A 269 22.32 13.65 14.64
C PRO A 269 23.51 14.63 14.61
N ARG A 270 23.84 15.13 13.42
CA ARG A 270 24.90 16.15 13.20
C ARG A 270 24.60 17.48 13.91
N THR A 271 23.32 17.83 14.02
CA THR A 271 22.80 19.00 14.72
C THR A 271 21.76 18.50 15.70
N SER A 272 21.71 19.02 16.93
CA SER A 272 20.68 18.64 17.91
C SER A 272 19.29 18.84 17.29
N HIS A 273 18.56 17.76 17.10
CA HIS A 273 17.13 17.85 16.82
C HIS A 273 16.47 17.94 18.21
N ASN A 274 15.67 18.98 18.48
CA ASN A 274 15.05 19.25 19.79
C ASN A 274 13.93 18.24 20.16
N TYR A 275 14.06 16.99 19.74
CA TYR A 275 12.92 16.19 19.33
C TYR A 275 13.06 14.70 19.66
N VAL A 276 14.10 14.33 20.42
CA VAL A 276 14.20 13.06 21.14
C VAL A 276 14.01 13.35 22.62
#